data_AF-A0A967ITQ6-F1
#
_entry.id   AF-A0A967ITQ6-F1
#
_cell.length_a   1.000
_cell.length_b   1.000
_cell.length_c   1.000
_cell.angle_alpha   90.00
_cell.angle_beta   90.00
_cell.angle_gamma   90.00
#
_symmetry.space_group_name_H-M   'P 1'
#
loop_
_entity.id
_entity.type
_entity.pdbx_description
1 polymer ?
#
loop_
_entity_poly.entity_id
_entity_poly.type
_entity_poly.pdbx_seq_one_letter_code
_entity_poly.pdbx_strand_id
1 'polypeptide(L)'
;MSDPGPPPPGAPPRSFLDTRAARLVAFVVMLAALAGLGYYHRDDLFPPEKEAPPEDAAYLRCLEKQYAGIERMVKEGVVAEERADLFRQRAEALCRYGG
;
A
#
# COMPACT_ATOMS: atom_id res chain seq x y z
N MET A 1 22.73 -61.89 -18.78
CA MET A 1 21.48 -61.17 -19.00
C MET A 1 20.54 -61.53 -17.88
N SER A 2 20.42 -60.67 -16.87
CA SER A 2 19.45 -60.86 -15.79
C SER A 2 18.11 -60.34 -16.29
N ASP A 3 17.13 -61.23 -16.38
CA ASP A 3 15.74 -60.89 -16.65
C ASP A 3 15.24 -59.93 -15.55
N PRO A 4 14.68 -58.75 -15.89
CA PRO A 4 13.95 -57.96 -14.92
C PRO A 4 12.68 -58.74 -14.57
N GLY A 5 12.63 -59.27 -13.34
CA GLY A 5 11.47 -60.00 -12.84
C GLY A 5 10.16 -59.19 -12.96
N PRO A 6 9.00 -59.87 -12.93
CA PRO A 6 7.71 -59.23 -13.09
C PRO A 6 7.50 -58.13 -12.03
N PRO A 7 6.86 -57.00 -12.39
CA PRO A 7 6.61 -55.93 -11.46
C PRO A 7 5.74 -56.43 -10.28
N PRO A 8 5.94 -55.89 -9.07
CA PRO A 8 5.18 -56.32 -7.89
C PRO A 8 3.68 -56.01 -8.07
N PRO A 9 2.78 -56.92 -7.66
CA PRO A 9 1.34 -56.70 -7.71
C PRO A 9 0.96 -55.58 -6.73
N GLY A 10 0.32 -54.52 -7.24
CA GLY A 10 -0.16 -53.38 -6.43
C GLY A 10 0.49 -52.03 -6.72
N ALA A 11 1.31 -51.90 -7.77
CA ALA A 11 1.82 -50.58 -8.19
C ALA A 11 0.64 -49.65 -8.52
N PRO A 12 0.48 -48.51 -7.82
CA PRO A 12 -0.62 -47.60 -8.09
C PRO A 12 -0.50 -47.05 -9.52
N PRO A 13 -1.62 -46.91 -10.26
CA PRO A 13 -1.59 -46.27 -11.57
C PRO A 13 -0.99 -44.88 -11.42
N ARG A 14 -0.10 -44.48 -12.34
CA ARG A 14 0.51 -43.14 -12.32
C ARG A 14 -0.60 -42.11 -12.24
N SER A 15 -0.55 -41.25 -11.22
CA SER A 15 -1.59 -40.26 -10.99
C SER A 15 -1.67 -39.32 -12.20
N PHE A 16 -2.89 -39.01 -12.66
CA PHE A 16 -3.11 -38.06 -13.74
C PHE A 16 -2.46 -36.69 -13.43
N LEU A 17 -2.38 -36.34 -12.14
CA LEU A 17 -1.75 -35.13 -11.62
C LEU A 17 -0.21 -35.14 -11.73
N ASP A 18 0.42 -36.29 -11.96
CA ASP A 18 1.87 -36.39 -12.16
C ASP A 18 2.31 -36.10 -13.60
N THR A 19 1.36 -35.89 -14.52
CA THR A 19 1.69 -35.56 -15.90
C THR A 19 2.22 -34.13 -16.01
N ARG A 20 3.23 -33.91 -16.87
CA ARG A 20 3.79 -32.58 -17.13
C ARG A 20 2.71 -31.61 -17.63
N ALA A 21 1.76 -32.11 -18.42
CA ALA A 21 0.60 -31.34 -18.87
C ALA A 21 -0.28 -30.89 -17.70
N ALA A 22 -0.61 -31.78 -16.75
CA ALA A 22 -1.39 -31.40 -15.57
C ALA A 22 -0.66 -30.35 -14.72
N ARG A 23 0.67 -30.45 -14.58
CA ARG A 23 1.48 -29.44 -13.89
C ARG A 23 1.39 -28.07 -14.58
N LEU A 24 1.50 -28.02 -15.91
CA LEU A 24 1.36 -26.78 -16.67
C LEU A 24 -0.03 -26.15 -16.48
N VAL A 25 -1.09 -26.95 -16.54
CA VAL A 25 -2.46 -26.48 -16.30
C VAL A 25 -2.60 -25.92 -14.88
N ALA A 26 -2.09 -26.62 -13.86
CA ALA A 26 -2.11 -26.14 -12.49
C ALA A 26 -1.37 -24.81 -12.33
N PHE A 27 -0.21 -24.65 -12.97
CA PHE A 27 0.53 -23.37 -12.97
C PHE A 27 -0.28 -22.25 -13.62
N VAL A 28 -0.93 -22.50 -14.76
CA VAL A 28 -1.78 -21.50 -15.43
C VAL A 28 -2.94 -21.08 -14.53
N VAL A 29 -3.61 -22.04 -13.89
CA VAL A 29 -4.72 -21.75 -12.96
C VAL A 29 -4.23 -20.94 -11.76
N MET A 30 -3.07 -21.30 -11.19
CA MET A 30 -2.45 -20.55 -10.09
C MET A 30 -2.15 -19.11 -10.52
N LEU A 31 -1.54 -18.90 -11.69
CA LEU A 31 -1.25 -17.56 -12.21
C LEU A 31 -2.51 -16.77 -12.48
N ALA A 32 -3.57 -17.40 -13.02
CA ALA A 32 -4.85 -16.75 -13.23
C ALA A 32 -5.50 -16.29 -11.92
N ALA A 33 -5.45 -17.12 -10.87
CA ALA A 33 -5.93 -16.76 -9.54
C ALA A 33 -5.15 -15.60 -8.93
N LEU A 34 -3.81 -15.63 -9.03
CA LEU A 34 -2.94 -14.55 -8.56
C LEU A 34 -3.17 -13.25 -9.34
N ALA A 35 -3.35 -13.34 -10.66
CA ALA A 35 -3.64 -12.19 -11.50
C ALA A 35 -5.02 -11.59 -11.16
N GLY A 36 -6.04 -12.42 -10.96
CA GLY A 36 -7.37 -11.96 -10.53
C GLY A 36 -7.33 -11.27 -9.16
N LEU A 37 -6.63 -11.89 -8.19
CA LEU A 37 -6.47 -11.32 -6.85
C LEU A 37 -5.69 -10.00 -6.89
N GLY A 38 -4.57 -9.98 -7.61
CA GLY A 38 -3.74 -8.80 -7.78
C GLY A 38 -4.45 -7.69 -8.55
N TYR A 39 -5.36 -8.03 -9.48
CA TYR A 39 -6.19 -7.05 -10.18
C TYR A 39 -7.24 -6.44 -9.26
N TYR A 40 -7.93 -7.27 -8.47
CA TYR A 40 -8.98 -6.80 -7.55
C TYR A 40 -8.42 -5.96 -6.40
N HIS A 41 -7.28 -6.38 -5.84
CA HIS A 41 -6.60 -5.67 -4.76
C HIS A 41 -5.47 -4.77 -5.25
N ARG A 42 -5.43 -4.42 -6.54
CA ARG A 42 -4.34 -3.59 -7.06
C ARG A 42 -4.29 -2.25 -6.33
N ASP A 43 -5.46 -1.69 -6.01
CA ASP A 43 -5.58 -0.38 -5.39
C ASP A 43 -5.25 -0.43 -3.87
N ASP A 44 -5.29 -1.63 -3.26
CA ASP A 44 -4.81 -1.84 -1.89
C ASP A 44 -3.27 -2.04 -1.85
N LEU A 45 -2.73 -2.75 -2.85
CA LEU A 45 -1.29 -3.02 -2.99
C LEU A 45 -0.51 -1.81 -3.51
N PHE A 46 -1.13 -1.03 -4.38
CA PHE A 46 -0.59 0.19 -4.99
C PHE A 46 -1.63 1.30 -4.82
N PRO A 47 -1.81 1.80 -3.59
CA PRO A 47 -2.74 2.89 -3.35
C PRO A 47 -2.32 4.08 -4.22
N PRO A 48 -3.19 4.57 -5.13
CA PRO A 48 -2.90 5.80 -5.82
C PRO A 48 -2.73 6.90 -4.77
N GLU A 49 -1.78 7.79 -5.01
CA GLU A 49 -1.58 8.97 -4.17
C GLU A 49 -2.91 9.74 -4.18
N LYS A 50 -3.66 9.65 -3.08
CA LYS A 50 -4.94 10.31 -2.95
C LYS A 50 -4.64 11.80 -2.97
N GLU A 51 -5.01 12.47 -4.06
CA GLU A 51 -5.13 13.93 -4.06
C GLU A 51 -6.00 14.29 -2.86
N ALA A 52 -5.45 15.12 -1.98
CA ALA A 52 -6.18 15.59 -0.81
C ALA A 52 -7.51 16.18 -1.30
N PRO A 53 -8.65 15.79 -0.69
CA PRO A 53 -9.93 16.41 -0.98
C PRO A 53 -9.80 17.94 -1.02
N PRO A 54 -10.54 18.64 -1.89
CA PRO A 54 -10.38 20.09 -2.06
C PRO A 54 -10.51 20.88 -0.74
N GLU A 55 -11.29 20.38 0.22
CA GLU A 55 -11.38 20.86 1.59
C GLU A 55 -10.07 20.74 2.38
N ASP A 56 -9.38 19.60 2.26
CA ASP A 56 -8.07 19.36 2.87
C ASP A 56 -7.00 20.20 2.18
N ALA A 57 -7.09 20.41 0.85
CA ALA A 57 -6.18 21.26 0.11
C ALA A 57 -6.33 22.75 0.50
N ALA A 58 -7.53 23.22 0.84
CA ALA A 58 -7.74 24.57 1.38
C ALA A 58 -7.19 24.70 2.80
N TYR A 59 -7.43 23.70 3.65
CA TYR A 59 -6.90 23.62 5.01
C TYR A 59 -5.37 23.61 5.03
N LEU A 60 -4.73 22.76 4.23
CA LEU A 60 -3.28 22.64 4.13
C LEU A 60 -2.63 23.93 3.64
N ARG A 61 -3.22 24.61 2.64
CA ARG A 61 -2.75 25.93 2.18
C ARG A 61 -2.88 27.00 3.25
N CYS A 62 -3.97 26.99 4.03
CA CYS A 62 -4.11 27.90 5.16
C CYS A 62 -3.02 27.65 6.21
N LEU A 63 -2.78 26.39 6.57
CA LEU A 63 -1.78 26.01 7.54
C LEU A 63 -0.36 26.41 7.11
N GLU A 64 0.01 26.10 5.87
CA GLU A 64 1.34 26.42 5.33
C GLU A 64 1.63 27.93 5.44
N LYS A 65 0.64 28.77 5.10
CA LYS A 65 0.76 30.23 5.20
C LYS A 65 0.94 30.70 6.65
N GLN A 66 0.21 30.11 7.59
CA GLN A 66 0.32 30.48 9.01
C GLN A 66 1.66 30.02 9.60
N TYR A 67 2.09 28.80 9.30
CA TYR A 67 3.32 28.22 9.83
C TYR A 67 4.55 28.95 9.30
N ALA A 68 4.57 29.31 8.02
CA ALA A 68 5.64 30.15 7.45
C ALA A 68 5.75 31.51 8.16
N GLY A 69 4.62 32.12 8.55
CA GLY A 69 4.60 33.36 9.34
C GLY A 69 5.16 33.17 10.75
N ILE A 70 4.78 32.08 11.42
CA ILE A 70 5.26 31.72 12.77
C ILE A 70 6.75 31.43 12.75
N GLU A 71 7.23 30.62 11.80
CA GLU A 71 8.65 30.29 11.65
C GLU A 71 9.49 31.54 11.38
N ARG A 72 8.99 32.48 10.57
CA ARG A 72 9.65 33.76 10.37
C ARG A 72 9.77 34.55 11.68
N MET A 73 8.70 34.61 12.48
CA MET A 73 8.72 35.30 13.79
C MET A 73 9.68 34.64 14.80
N VAL A 74 9.82 33.31 14.75
CA VAL A 74 10.81 32.59 15.56
C VAL A 74 12.23 32.91 15.09
N LYS A 75 12.47 32.86 13.78
CA LYS A 75 13.77 33.17 13.17
C LYS A 75 14.21 34.62 13.43
N GLU A 76 13.27 35.55 13.43
CA GLU A 76 13.51 36.97 13.74
C GLU A 76 13.62 37.22 15.26
N GLY A 77 13.46 36.19 16.11
CA GLY A 77 13.56 36.30 17.56
C GLY A 77 12.39 37.05 18.22
N VAL A 78 11.33 37.32 17.47
CA VAL A 78 10.12 38.01 17.95
C VAL A 78 9.30 37.09 18.87
N VAL A 79 9.36 35.78 18.64
CA VAL A 79 8.65 34.76 19.40
C VAL A 79 9.63 33.66 19.83
N ALA A 80 9.62 33.30 21.12
CA ALA A 80 10.38 32.16 21.62
C ALA A 80 9.79 30.84 21.09
N GLU A 81 10.65 29.86 20.80
CA GLU A 81 10.28 28.51 20.35
C GLU A 81 9.13 27.90 21.17
N GLU A 82 9.17 28.00 22.50
CA GLU A 82 8.14 27.49 23.40
C GLU A 82 6.76 28.12 23.18
N ARG A 83 6.71 29.37 22.71
CA ARG A 83 5.45 30.05 22.36
C ARG A 83 5.01 29.74 20.94
N ALA A 84 5.92 29.31 20.06
CA ALA A 84 5.61 28.97 18.68
C ALA A 84 4.62 27.82 18.58
N ASP A 85 4.70 26.84 19.49
CA ASP A 85 3.75 25.72 19.53
C ASP A 85 2.33 26.16 19.89
N LEU A 86 2.17 27.13 20.79
CA LEU A 86 0.86 27.72 21.08
C LEU A 86 0.30 28.49 19.87
N PHE A 87 1.17 29.16 19.10
CA PHE A 87 0.75 29.82 17.86
C PHE A 87 0.37 28.83 16.77
N ARG A 88 1.08 27.70 16.64
CA ARG A 88 0.76 26.62 15.70
C ARG A 88 -0.61 26.00 16.01
N GLN A 89 -0.88 25.67 17.27
CA GLN A 89 -2.19 25.14 17.69
C GLN A 89 -3.34 26.11 17.42
N ARG A 90 -3.13 27.42 17.61
CA ARG A 90 -4.12 28.44 17.27
C ARG A 90 -4.34 28.57 15.77
N ALA A 91 -3.27 28.48 14.97
CA ALA A 91 -3.34 28.48 13.52
C ALA A 91 -4.11 27.25 12.99
N GLU A 92 -3.91 26.07 13.58
CA GLU A 92 -4.71 24.87 13.26
C GLU A 92 -6.21 25.10 13.52
N ALA A 93 -6.56 25.64 14.68
CA ALA A 93 -7.95 25.94 15.01
C ALA A 93 -8.55 27.00 14.08
N LEU A 94 -7.78 28.03 13.74
CA LEU A 94 -8.18 29.08 12.80
C LEU A 94 -8.42 28.51 11.39
N CYS A 95 -7.52 27.66 10.89
CA CYS A 95 -7.69 27.06 9.56
C CYS A 95 -8.79 25.99 9.50
N ARG A 96 -9.13 25.36 10.64
CA ARG A 96 -10.17 24.33 10.73
C ARG A 96 -11.58 24.93 10.88
N TYR A 97 -11.72 26.10 11.50
CA TYR A 97 -13.04 26.69 11.83
C TYR A 97 -13.25 28.13 11.38
N GLY A 98 -12.20 28.85 10.96
CA GLY A 98 -12.24 30.26 10.58
C GLY A 98 -12.42 30.49 9.07
N GLY A 99 -13.03 29.54 8.37
CA GLY A 99 -13.35 29.61 6.95
C GLY A 99 -14.63 30.38 6.69
#